data_AF-A0A258BHI1-F1
#
_entry.id   AF-A0A258BHI1-F1
#
_cell.length_a   1.000
_cell.length_b   1.000
_cell.length_c   1.000
_cell.angle_alpha   90.00
_cell.angle_beta   90.00
_cell.angle_gamma   90.00
#
_symmetry.space_group_name_H-M   'P 1'
#
loop_
_entity.id
_entity.type
_entity.pdbx_description
1 polymer ?
#
loop_
_entity_poly.entity_id
_entity_poly.type
_entity_poly.pdbx_seq_one_letter_code
_entity_poly.pdbx_strand_id
1 'polypeptide(L)'
;SKNMDHYAWTLALTRMISAVFRRGGDVSFVAEELQAVFDPQGGAFMDGRYVPSLPAAIGRIVAEHLGDSGNTDVKSTSRSDAACCPKCGHKALIRKEGCDTCLDCGHSKCG
;
A
#
# COMPACT_ATOMS: atom_id res chain seq x y z
N SER A 1 2.81 -7.76 27.83
CA SER A 1 3.19 -9.02 27.17
C SER A 1 3.70 -8.67 25.77
N LYS A 2 5.01 -8.75 25.51
CA LYS A 2 5.50 -8.65 24.12
C LYS A 2 4.99 -9.92 23.45
N ASN A 3 3.95 -9.79 22.63
CA ASN A 3 3.40 -10.92 21.91
C ASN A 3 4.53 -11.49 21.01
N MET A 4 5.06 -12.65 21.41
CA MET A 4 6.17 -13.33 20.73
C MET A 4 5.68 -14.24 19.62
N ASP A 5 4.37 -14.41 19.46
CA ASP A 5 3.76 -15.39 18.56
C ASP A 5 4.13 -15.12 17.09
N HIS A 6 4.43 -13.86 16.76
CA HIS A 6 4.87 -13.45 15.42
C HIS A 6 6.38 -13.19 15.32
N TYR A 7 7.13 -13.22 16.42
CA TYR A 7 8.54 -12.78 16.44
C TYR A 7 9.44 -13.61 15.52
N ALA A 8 9.32 -14.94 15.58
CA ALA A 8 10.12 -15.83 14.75
C ALA A 8 9.86 -15.59 13.25
N TRP A 9 8.59 -15.44 12.86
CA TRP A 9 8.19 -15.19 11.48
C TRP A 9 8.61 -13.80 10.99
N THR A 10 8.43 -12.75 11.80
CA THR A 10 8.90 -11.40 11.47
C THR A 10 10.43 -11.35 11.30
N LEU A 11 11.17 -12.03 12.18
CA LEU A 11 12.64 -12.10 12.08
C LEU A 11 13.09 -12.86 10.83
N ALA A 12 12.42 -13.96 10.50
CA ALA A 12 12.70 -14.72 9.29
C ALA A 12 12.46 -13.87 8.03
N LEU A 13 11.32 -13.19 7.92
CA LEU A 13 11.00 -12.32 6.79
C LEU A 13 12.02 -11.19 6.60
N THR A 14 12.34 -10.48 7.67
CA THR A 14 13.33 -9.37 7.62
C THR A 14 14.73 -9.86 7.25
N ARG A 15 15.13 -11.05 7.69
CA ARG A 15 16.41 -11.67 7.28
C ARG A 15 16.43 -12.08 5.81
N MET A 16 15.33 -12.64 5.29
CA MET A 16 15.19 -12.98 3.88
C MET A 16 15.27 -11.74 2.99
N ILE A 17 14.51 -10.69 3.30
CA ILE A 17 14.57 -9.40 2.58
C ILE A 17 16.00 -8.84 2.58
N SER A 18 16.65 -8.83 3.75
CA SER A 18 18.04 -8.36 3.86
C SER A 18 19.02 -9.20 3.03
N ALA A 19 18.82 -10.51 2.94
CA ALA A 19 19.66 -11.40 2.15
C ALA A 19 19.49 -11.16 0.64
N VAL A 20 18.25 -10.91 0.18
CA VAL A 20 17.96 -10.56 -1.22
C VAL A 20 18.66 -9.26 -1.61
N PHE A 21 18.51 -8.20 -0.82
CA PHE A 21 19.18 -6.92 -1.10
C PHE A 21 20.71 -7.02 -1.12
N ARG A 22 21.30 -7.89 -0.30
CA ARG A 22 22.76 -8.11 -0.33
C ARG A 22 23.25 -8.94 -1.52
N ARG A 23 22.42 -9.80 -2.11
CA ARG A 23 22.82 -10.62 -3.26
C ARG A 23 23.05 -9.78 -4.51
N GLY A 24 22.44 -8.60 -4.60
CA GLY A 24 22.53 -7.71 -5.76
C GLY A 24 21.74 -8.22 -6.96
N GLY A 25 21.69 -7.41 -8.02
CA GLY A 25 20.80 -7.61 -9.17
C GLY A 25 19.55 -6.73 -9.09
N ASP A 26 18.55 -7.03 -9.90
CA ASP A 26 17.26 -6.34 -9.85
C ASP A 26 16.46 -6.81 -8.62
N VAL A 27 16.16 -5.87 -7.75
CA VAL A 27 15.43 -6.10 -6.48
C VAL A 27 14.12 -5.33 -6.40
N SER A 28 13.69 -4.72 -7.51
CA SER A 28 12.41 -3.99 -7.61
C SER A 28 11.22 -4.85 -7.17
N PHE A 29 11.23 -6.13 -7.54
CA PHE A 29 10.19 -7.10 -7.18
C PHE A 29 9.93 -7.20 -5.67
N VAL A 30 10.94 -6.99 -4.82
CA VAL A 30 10.76 -7.08 -3.36
C VAL A 30 9.79 -5.99 -2.89
N ALA A 31 9.89 -4.79 -3.46
CA ALA A 31 8.99 -3.69 -3.15
C ALA A 31 7.57 -3.98 -3.63
N GLU A 32 7.41 -4.56 -4.82
CA GLU A 32 6.12 -4.96 -5.39
C GLU A 32 5.42 -6.02 -4.54
N GLU A 33 6.15 -7.08 -4.17
CA GLU A 33 5.63 -8.18 -3.35
C GLU A 33 5.20 -7.70 -1.96
N LEU A 34 5.99 -6.80 -1.34
CA LEU A 34 5.64 -6.22 -0.05
C LEU A 34 4.37 -5.34 -0.14
N GLN A 35 4.23 -4.53 -1.19
CA GLN A 35 3.04 -3.71 -1.44
C GLN A 35 1.77 -4.55 -1.67
N ALA A 36 1.91 -5.77 -2.19
CA ALA A 36 0.80 -6.69 -2.41
C ALA A 36 0.29 -7.38 -1.12
N VAL A 37 1.00 -7.28 0.00
CA VAL A 37 0.58 -7.89 1.27
C VAL A 37 -0.60 -7.12 1.88
N PHE A 38 -1.73 -7.80 2.03
CA PHE A 38 -2.95 -7.26 2.64
C PHE A 38 -3.16 -7.83 4.05
N ASP A 39 -3.51 -6.96 5.00
CA ASP A 39 -3.94 -7.34 6.34
C ASP A 39 -5.39 -6.86 6.56
N PRO A 40 -6.37 -7.76 6.71
CA PRO A 40 -7.77 -7.41 6.95
C PRO A 40 -8.00 -6.54 8.19
N GLN A 41 -7.11 -6.59 9.18
CA GLN A 41 -7.21 -5.86 10.44
C GLN A 41 -6.11 -4.80 10.61
N GLY A 42 -5.16 -4.72 9.68
CA GLY A 42 -3.94 -3.91 9.80
C GLY A 42 -3.84 -2.72 8.85
N GLY A 43 -4.90 -2.43 8.08
CA GLY A 43 -4.95 -1.27 7.20
C GLY A 43 -5.09 0.06 7.95
N ALA A 44 -4.40 1.10 7.50
CA ALA A 44 -4.41 2.43 8.11
C ALA A 44 -4.25 3.55 7.07
N PHE A 45 -4.68 4.77 7.42
CA PHE A 45 -4.36 5.96 6.62
C PHE A 45 -3.05 6.58 7.10
N MET A 46 -2.12 6.81 6.16
CA MET A 46 -0.82 7.42 6.43
C MET A 46 -0.46 8.36 5.27
N ASP A 47 0.02 9.56 5.60
CA ASP A 47 0.45 10.56 4.60
C ASP A 47 -0.61 10.88 3.54
N GLY A 48 -1.87 10.90 3.97
CA GLY A 48 -3.01 11.16 3.09
C GLY A 48 -3.40 10.01 2.16
N ARG A 49 -2.76 8.83 2.25
CA ARG A 49 -3.07 7.63 1.46
C ARG A 49 -3.49 6.47 2.35
N TYR A 50 -4.34 5.60 1.83
CA TYR A 50 -4.64 4.33 2.48
C TYR A 50 -3.49 3.34 2.29
N VAL A 51 -3.09 2.68 3.37
CA VAL A 51 -2.08 1.63 3.40
C VAL A 51 -2.76 0.33 3.85
N PRO A 52 -2.70 -0.75 3.06
CA PRO A 52 -3.43 -1.98 3.35
C PRO A 52 -2.81 -2.86 4.45
N SER A 53 -1.52 -2.65 4.77
CA SER A 53 -0.81 -3.35 5.85
C SER A 53 0.55 -2.68 6.14
N LEU A 54 1.16 -3.01 7.28
CA LEU A 54 2.51 -2.54 7.60
C LEU A 54 3.57 -3.01 6.57
N PRO A 55 3.61 -4.28 6.12
CA PRO A 55 4.49 -4.69 5.02
C PRO A 55 4.27 -3.88 3.73
N ALA A 56 3.03 -3.51 3.39
CA ALA A 56 2.77 -2.70 2.21
C ALA A 56 3.33 -1.28 2.32
N ALA A 57 3.27 -0.67 3.51
CA ALA A 57 3.97 0.59 3.76
C ALA A 57 5.49 0.46 3.58
N ILE A 58 6.09 -0.62 4.09
CA ILE A 58 7.53 -0.88 3.91
C ILE A 58 7.86 -1.02 2.43
N GLY A 59 7.06 -1.79 1.68
CA GLY A 59 7.24 -1.97 0.23
C GLY A 59 7.24 -0.65 -0.53
N ARG A 60 6.33 0.27 -0.21
CA ARG A 60 6.29 1.61 -0.80
C ARG A 60 7.57 2.40 -0.51
N ILE A 61 8.03 2.42 0.74
CA ILE A 61 9.25 3.14 1.13
C ILE A 61 10.47 2.54 0.40
N VAL A 62 10.53 1.23 0.25
CA VAL A 62 11.58 0.55 -0.51
C VAL A 62 11.54 0.95 -1.99
N ALA A 63 10.37 0.96 -2.63
CA ALA A 63 10.24 1.40 -4.03
C ALA A 63 10.79 2.82 -4.23
N GLU A 64 10.42 3.74 -3.33
CA GLU A 64 10.91 5.12 -3.34
C GLU A 64 12.44 5.18 -3.24
N HIS A 65 13.06 4.36 -2.37
CA HIS A 65 14.52 4.28 -2.23
C HIS A 65 15.22 3.64 -3.44
N LEU A 66 14.54 2.75 -4.17
CA LEU A 66 15.08 2.14 -5.39
C LEU A 66 15.03 3.09 -6.61
N GLY A 67 14.51 4.31 -6.43
CA GLY A 67 14.32 5.28 -7.51
C GLY A 67 13.08 5.02 -8.36
N ASP A 68 12.26 4.04 -7.96
CA ASP A 68 10.96 3.80 -8.55
C ASP A 68 9.95 4.72 -7.85
N SER A 69 10.01 6.00 -8.21
CA SER A 69 9.00 7.00 -7.83
C SER A 69 7.71 6.85 -8.65
N GLY A 70 7.57 5.76 -9.41
CA GLY A 70 6.34 5.41 -10.08
C GLY A 70 5.25 5.30 -9.04
N ASN A 71 4.18 6.08 -9.21
CA ASN A 71 2.91 5.93 -8.52
C ASN A 71 2.44 4.49 -8.73
N THR A 72 2.91 3.56 -7.90
CA THR A 72 2.43 2.20 -7.85
C THR A 72 1.04 2.32 -7.24
N ASP A 73 0.07 2.56 -8.13
CA ASP A 73 -1.30 2.18 -7.92
C ASP A 73 -1.24 0.73 -7.43
N VAL A 74 -1.21 0.56 -6.11
CA VAL A 74 -1.53 -0.70 -5.44
C VAL A 74 -2.76 -1.15 -6.19
N LYS A 75 -2.68 -2.27 -6.91
CA LYS A 75 -3.78 -2.80 -7.71
C LYS A 75 -4.94 -3.12 -6.76
N SER A 76 -5.66 -2.09 -6.35
CA SER A 76 -6.97 -2.13 -5.77
C SER A 76 -7.76 -2.90 -6.80
N THR A 77 -8.17 -4.10 -6.41
CA THR A 77 -8.97 -5.03 -7.18
C THR A 77 -9.90 -4.24 -8.08
N SER A 78 -9.60 -4.21 -9.38
CA SER A 78 -10.23 -3.30 -10.32
C SER A 78 -11.71 -3.65 -10.43
N ARG A 79 -12.55 -2.95 -9.66
CA ARG A 79 -13.93 -2.72 -10.07
C ARG A 79 -13.82 -1.75 -11.24
N SER A 80 -13.95 -2.27 -12.44
CA SER A 80 -13.82 -1.56 -13.71
C SER A 80 -14.73 -0.33 -13.85
N ASP A 81 -15.69 -0.14 -12.93
CA ASP A 81 -16.64 0.97 -12.92
C ASP A 81 -16.44 2.00 -11.79
N ALA A 82 -15.34 1.93 -11.03
CA ALA A 82 -15.04 2.96 -10.03
C ALA A 82 -14.63 4.27 -10.72
N ALA A 83 -15.44 5.34 -10.52
CA ALA A 83 -15.17 6.66 -11.07
C ALA A 83 -13.81 7.20 -10.60
N CYS A 84 -13.07 7.85 -11.49
CA CYS A 84 -11.83 8.53 -11.13
C CYS A 84 -12.13 9.79 -10.32
N CYS A 85 -11.38 9.99 -9.23
CA CYS A 85 -11.49 11.20 -8.43
C CYS A 85 -11.05 12.43 -9.26
N PRO A 86 -11.85 13.52 -9.33
CA PRO A 86 -11.48 14.71 -10.09
C PRO A 86 -10.33 15.52 -9.47
N LYS A 87 -9.92 15.20 -8.22
CA LYS A 87 -8.84 15.90 -7.51
C LYS A 87 -7.48 15.22 -7.67
N CYS A 88 -7.42 13.89 -7.57
CA CYS A 88 -6.17 13.13 -7.62
C CYS A 88 -6.08 12.11 -8.76
N GLY A 89 -7.14 11.90 -9.53
CA GLY A 89 -7.16 10.97 -10.66
C GLY A 89 -7.31 9.48 -10.30
N HIS A 90 -7.21 9.12 -9.02
CA HIS A 90 -7.29 7.72 -8.58
C HIS A 90 -8.72 7.17 -8.64
N LYS A 91 -8.84 5.85 -8.87
CA LYS A 91 -10.12 5.11 -8.93
C LYS A 91 -10.66 4.73 -7.55
N ALA A 92 -10.68 5.69 -6.65
CA ALA A 92 -11.08 5.53 -5.26
C ALA A 92 -12.32 6.36 -4.88
N LEU A 93 -13.09 6.82 -5.88
CA LEU A 93 -14.29 7.62 -5.66
C LEU A 93 -15.49 6.70 -5.36
N ILE A 94 -16.13 6.89 -4.20
CA ILE A 94 -17.32 6.17 -3.77
C ILE A 94 -18.44 7.16 -3.39
N ARG A 95 -19.71 6.77 -3.56
CA ARG A 95 -20.85 7.56 -3.05
C ARG A 95 -21.18 7.12 -1.62
N LYS A 96 -21.10 8.03 -0.65
CA LYS A 96 -21.50 7.79 0.74
C LYS A 96 -22.37 8.95 1.23
N GLU A 97 -23.52 8.65 1.81
CA GLU A 97 -24.41 9.65 2.44
C GLU A 97 -24.82 10.81 1.49
N GLY A 98 -24.93 10.53 0.19
CA GLY A 98 -25.27 11.55 -0.82
C GLY A 98 -24.07 12.34 -1.37
N CYS A 99 -22.85 12.10 -0.87
CA CYS A 99 -21.64 12.77 -1.32
C CYS A 99 -20.69 11.81 -2.05
N ASP A 100 -20.06 12.26 -3.13
CA ASP A 100 -18.95 11.57 -3.77
C ASP A 100 -17.68 11.80 -2.95
N THR A 101 -17.13 10.74 -2.37
CA THR A 101 -15.97 10.77 -1.46
C THR A 101 -14.84 9.92 -2.01
N CYS A 102 -13.63 10.48 -2.08
CA CYS A 102 -12.42 9.79 -2.51
C CYS A 102 -11.67 9.23 -1.31
N LEU A 103 -11.46 7.91 -1.31
CA LEU A 103 -10.70 7.19 -0.28
C LEU A 103 -9.18 7.39 -0.40
N ASP A 104 -8.68 8.10 -1.41
CA ASP A 104 -7.24 8.27 -1.60
C ASP A 104 -6.73 9.68 -1.33
N CYS A 105 -7.59 10.70 -1.38
CA CYS A 105 -7.17 12.09 -1.17
C CYS A 105 -8.14 12.92 -0.32
N GLY A 106 -9.19 12.27 0.20
CA GLY A 106 -10.21 12.90 1.03
C GLY A 106 -11.10 13.92 0.30
N HIS A 107 -11.10 13.95 -1.03
CA HIS A 107 -12.04 14.77 -1.79
C HIS A 107 -13.48 14.36 -1.45
N SER A 108 -14.34 15.30 -1.07
CA SER A 108 -15.77 15.07 -0.88
C SER A 108 -16.57 16.16 -1.58
N LYS A 109 -17.59 15.77 -2.35
CA LYS A 109 -18.53 16.68 -3.00
C LYS A 109 -19.95 16.15 -2.83
N CYS A 110 -20.79 16.92 -2.16
CA CYS A 110 -22.22 16.63 -1.99
C CYS A 110 -23.04 17.32 -3.08
N GLY A 111 -24.15 16.71 -3.49
CA GLY A 111 -25.09 17.24 -4.48
C GLY A 111 -26.49 17.35 -3.90
#